data_AF-A0A7X3GBM9-F1
#
_entry.id   AF-A0A7X3GBM9-F1
#
_cell.length_a   1.000
_cell.length_b   1.000
_cell.length_c   1.000
_cell.angle_alpha   90.00
_cell.angle_beta   90.00
_cell.angle_gamma   90.00
#
_symmetry.space_group_name_H-M   'P 1'
#
loop_
_entity.id
_entity.type
_entity.pdbx_description
1 polymer ?
#
loop_
_entity_poly.entity_id
_entity_poly.type
_entity_poly.pdbx_seq_one_letter_code
_entity_poly.pdbx_strand_id
1 'polypeptide(L)'
;DRFHIVQHLTNAFKMIRIQEMNKLNRHSGEEAKKYRRLKRFWRLSQKDYSCLSSESKYYPLFDRYISAQDIALELANYSPVLKETWEFYQLLLGYFKDRNADYFFDLIRESRSSEFLPQN
;
A
#
# COMPACT_ATOMS: atom_id res chain seq x y z
N ASP A 1 -14.38 -1.14 -16.25
CA ASP A 1 -14.95 -2.13 -15.32
C ASP A 1 -14.14 -2.17 -14.02
N ARG A 2 -14.57 -2.97 -13.04
CA ARG A 2 -13.90 -3.15 -11.73
C ARG A 2 -12.45 -3.62 -11.83
N PHE A 3 -12.15 -4.51 -12.79
CA PHE A 3 -10.80 -5.05 -12.97
C PHE A 3 -9.83 -3.97 -13.44
N HIS A 4 -10.24 -3.14 -14.39
CA HIS A 4 -9.42 -2.02 -14.87
C HIS A 4 -9.13 -1.01 -13.75
N ILE A 5 -10.08 -0.75 -12.85
CA ILE A 5 -9.85 0.16 -11.72
C ILE A 5 -8.85 -0.43 -10.73
N VAL A 6 -9.01 -1.70 -10.35
CA VAL A 6 -8.04 -2.41 -9.51
C VAL A 6 -6.65 -2.40 -10.16
N GLN A 7 -6.58 -2.54 -11.49
CA GLN A 7 -5.33 -2.47 -12.24
C GLN A 7 -4.70 -1.07 -12.17
N HIS A 8 -5.47 0.00 -12.38
CA HIS A 8 -4.98 1.38 -12.28
C HIS A 8 -4.49 1.71 -10.87
N LEU A 9 -5.22 1.29 -9.83
CA LEU A 9 -4.83 1.47 -8.43
C LEU A 9 -3.53 0.73 -8.09
N THR A 10 -3.43 -0.53 -8.52
CA THR A 10 -2.22 -1.34 -8.32
C THR A 10 -1.01 -0.71 -9.03
N ASN A 11 -1.21 -0.16 -10.24
CA ASN A 11 -0.18 0.55 -10.97
C ASN A 11 0.23 1.87 -10.29
N ALA A 12 -0.73 2.65 -9.77
CA ALA A 12 -0.46 3.88 -9.04
C ALA A 12 0.36 3.62 -7.77
N PHE A 13 -0.05 2.65 -6.95
CA PHE A 13 0.72 2.25 -5.76
C PHE A 13 2.12 1.76 -6.12
N LYS A 14 2.25 0.96 -7.19
CA LYS A 14 3.55 0.51 -7.71
C LYS A 14 4.45 1.70 -8.08
N MET A 15 3.93 2.71 -8.76
CA MET A 15 4.71 3.91 -9.14
C MET A 15 5.20 4.66 -7.90
N ILE A 16 4.31 4.94 -6.95
CA ILE A 16 4.66 5.64 -5.69
C ILE A 16 5.73 4.85 -4.92
N ARG A 17 5.55 3.53 -4.78
CA ARG A 17 6.56 2.68 -4.13
C ARG A 17 7.92 2.76 -4.80
N ILE A 18 7.97 2.79 -6.14
CA ILE A 18 9.25 2.92 -6.88
C ILE A 18 9.86 4.31 -6.67
N GLN A 19 9.06 5.37 -6.69
CA GLN A 19 9.52 6.73 -6.42
C GLN A 19 10.12 6.86 -5.02
N GLU A 20 9.41 6.37 -4.00
CA GLU A 20 9.88 6.36 -2.61
C GLU A 20 11.12 5.49 -2.44
N MET A 21 11.17 4.32 -3.08
CA MET A 21 12.36 3.45 -3.07
C MET A 21 13.58 4.11 -3.75
N ASN A 22 13.38 4.98 -4.74
CA ASN A 22 14.47 5.69 -5.42
C ASN A 22 15.04 6.85 -4.59
N LYS A 23 14.32 7.35 -3.59
CA LYS A 23 14.81 8.40 -2.65
C LYS A 23 15.81 7.85 -1.63
N LEU A 24 15.80 6.54 -1.37
CA LEU A 24 16.65 5.90 -0.36
C LEU A 24 18.11 5.78 -0.82
N ASN A 25 19.06 6.08 0.08
CA ASN A 25 20.47 5.77 -0.14
C ASN A 25 20.70 4.25 -0.18
N ARG A 26 21.43 3.77 -1.20
CA ARG A 26 21.63 2.35 -1.47
C ARG A 26 22.95 1.79 -0.94
N HIS A 27 23.85 2.65 -0.47
CA HIS A 27 25.25 2.27 -0.23
C HIS A 27 25.46 1.64 1.14
N SER A 28 24.87 2.19 2.21
CA SER A 28 25.05 1.66 3.56
C SER A 28 23.95 2.12 4.52
N GLY A 29 23.94 1.54 5.72
CA GLY A 29 23.03 1.95 6.80
C GLY A 29 21.59 1.47 6.65
N GLU A 30 20.70 2.14 7.38
CA GLU A 30 19.28 1.75 7.46
C GLU A 30 18.53 2.01 6.15
N GLU A 31 18.85 3.07 5.42
CA GLU A 31 18.20 3.35 4.12
C GLU A 31 18.49 2.26 3.09
N ALA A 32 19.72 1.74 3.06
CA ALA A 32 20.07 0.62 2.19
C ALA A 32 19.32 -0.66 2.59
N LYS A 33 19.08 -0.88 3.90
CA LYS A 33 18.23 -1.98 4.38
C LYS A 33 16.78 -1.79 3.95
N LYS A 34 16.21 -0.59 4.15
CA LYS A 34 14.85 -0.23 3.69
C LYS A 34 14.69 -0.46 2.19
N TYR A 35 15.66 -0.05 1.38
CA TYR A 35 15.68 -0.30 -0.07
C TYR A 35 15.61 -1.80 -0.38
N ARG A 36 16.47 -2.61 0.24
CA ARG A 36 16.49 -4.07 0.05
C ARG A 36 15.18 -4.72 0.47
N ARG A 37 14.63 -4.32 1.62
CA ARG A 37 13.36 -4.84 2.15
C ARG A 37 12.19 -4.48 1.24
N LEU A 38 12.04 -3.21 0.85
CA LEU A 38 11.03 -2.77 -0.13
C LEU A 38 11.15 -3.53 -1.45
N LYS A 39 12.37 -3.66 -1.98
CA LYS A 39 12.60 -4.35 -3.25
C LYS A 39 12.33 -5.85 -3.16
N ARG A 40 12.67 -6.51 -2.05
CA ARG A 40 12.49 -7.97 -1.88
C ARG A 40 11.04 -8.34 -1.59
N PHE A 41 10.37 -7.58 -0.73
CA PHE A 41 9.07 -7.93 -0.17
C PHE A 41 7.91 -7.14 -0.76
N TRP A 42 8.12 -6.44 -1.88
CA TRP A 42 7.09 -5.62 -2.52
C TRP A 42 5.76 -6.32 -2.79
N ARG A 43 5.77 -7.63 -3.05
CA ARG A 43 4.54 -8.40 -3.28
C ARG A 43 3.66 -8.45 -2.02
N LEU A 44 4.26 -8.41 -0.82
CA LEU A 44 3.50 -8.40 0.43
C LEU A 44 2.76 -7.07 0.61
N SER A 45 3.40 -5.95 0.30
CA SER A 45 2.72 -4.63 0.34
C SER A 45 1.57 -4.48 -0.65
N GLN A 46 1.51 -5.30 -1.70
CA GLN A 46 0.44 -5.27 -2.72
C GLN A 46 -0.67 -6.30 -2.49
N LYS A 47 -0.48 -7.24 -1.55
CA LYS A 47 -1.56 -8.17 -1.19
C LYS A 47 -2.53 -7.47 -0.26
N ASP A 48 -3.77 -7.92 -0.29
CA ASP A 48 -4.74 -7.63 0.75
C ASP A 48 -4.18 -8.10 2.10
N TYR A 49 -4.06 -7.16 3.03
CA TYR A 49 -3.50 -7.37 4.36
C TYR A 49 -4.26 -8.45 5.14
N SER A 50 -5.58 -8.53 4.96
CA SER A 50 -6.43 -9.55 5.62
C SER A 50 -6.13 -10.98 5.14
N CYS A 51 -5.50 -11.12 3.97
CA CYS A 51 -5.10 -12.40 3.38
C CYS A 51 -3.64 -12.77 3.67
N LEU A 52 -2.88 -11.91 4.36
CA LEU A 52 -1.50 -12.20 4.73
C LEU A 52 -1.45 -13.06 5.99
N SER A 53 -0.48 -13.96 6.07
CA SER A 53 -0.28 -14.79 7.25
C SER A 53 0.21 -13.95 8.44
N SER A 54 -0.41 -14.16 9.59
CA SER A 54 0.03 -13.67 10.90
C SER A 54 1.09 -14.58 11.55
N GLU A 55 1.39 -15.75 10.95
CA GLU A 55 2.43 -16.65 11.42
C GLU A 55 3.82 -16.00 11.24
N SER A 56 4.58 -15.90 12.33
CA SER A 56 5.93 -15.34 12.32
C SER A 56 6.97 -16.35 11.85
N LYS A 57 7.84 -15.92 10.94
CA LYS A 57 8.98 -16.71 10.43
C LYS A 57 10.26 -15.90 10.55
N TYR A 58 11.41 -16.58 10.68
CA TYR A 58 12.68 -15.87 10.69
C TYR A 58 13.02 -15.33 9.30
N TYR A 59 13.28 -14.02 9.21
CA TYR A 59 13.68 -13.38 7.96
C TYR A 59 15.05 -12.69 8.13
N PRO A 60 16.11 -13.16 7.44
CA PRO A 60 17.45 -12.59 7.58
C PRO A 60 17.56 -11.08 7.27
N LEU A 61 16.71 -10.56 6.37
CA LEU A 61 16.71 -9.12 6.07
C LEU A 61 16.15 -8.25 7.21
N PHE A 62 15.36 -8.83 8.11
CA PHE A 62 14.84 -8.19 9.31
C PHE A 62 15.59 -8.61 10.57
N ASP A 63 16.37 -9.69 10.50
CA ASP A 63 17.13 -10.29 11.60
C ASP A 63 16.25 -10.62 12.82
N ARG A 64 15.01 -11.04 12.57
CA ARG A 64 14.04 -11.42 13.59
C ARG A 64 12.95 -12.30 13.00
N TYR A 65 12.18 -12.93 13.90
CA TYR A 65 10.90 -13.53 13.55
C TYR A 65 9.88 -12.41 13.32
N ILE A 66 9.21 -12.44 12.17
CA ILE A 66 8.23 -11.43 11.77
C ILE A 66 7.20 -12.09 10.84
N SER A 67 5.93 -11.68 10.93
CA SER A 67 4.86 -12.20 10.08
C SER A 67 4.82 -11.50 8.71
N ALA A 68 4.08 -12.08 7.75
CA ALA A 68 3.90 -11.44 6.45
C ALA A 68 3.09 -10.14 6.56
N GLN A 69 2.14 -10.09 7.50
CA GLN A 69 1.38 -8.90 7.86
C GLN A 69 2.30 -7.79 8.39
N ASP A 70 3.12 -8.11 9.39
CA ASP A 70 4.05 -7.14 9.99
C ASP A 70 5.08 -6.64 8.99
N ILE A 71 5.56 -7.50 8.07
CA ILE A 71 6.42 -7.05 6.96
C ILE A 71 5.68 -6.01 6.11
N ALA A 72 4.45 -6.29 5.67
CA ALA A 72 3.70 -5.34 4.84
C ALA A 72 3.50 -3.99 5.54
N LEU A 73 3.16 -4.02 6.83
CA LEU A 73 2.99 -2.83 7.66
C LEU A 73 4.32 -2.06 7.85
N GLU A 74 5.41 -2.76 8.14
CA GLU A 74 6.73 -2.13 8.31
C GLU A 74 7.19 -1.45 7.02
N LEU A 75 7.00 -2.11 5.86
CA LEU A 75 7.34 -1.51 4.55
C LEU A 75 6.53 -0.23 4.28
N ALA A 76 5.23 -0.23 4.61
CA ALA A 76 4.38 0.96 4.45
C ALA A 76 4.86 2.12 5.33
N ASN A 77 5.38 1.83 6.53
CA ASN A 77 5.89 2.83 7.47
C ASN A 77 7.28 3.38 7.15
N TYR A 78 7.91 3.00 6.02
CA TYR A 78 9.22 3.54 5.67
C TYR A 78 9.19 5.01 5.24
N SER A 79 8.03 5.53 4.82
CA SER A 79 7.79 6.96 4.64
C SER A 79 6.30 7.30 4.85
N PRO A 80 5.98 8.56 5.19
CA PRO A 80 4.59 9.01 5.30
C PRO A 80 3.79 8.80 4.01
N VAL A 81 4.39 9.11 2.86
CA VAL A 81 3.76 8.94 1.55
C VAL A 81 3.45 7.47 1.27
N LEU A 82 4.37 6.55 1.59
CA LEU A 82 4.10 5.12 1.46
C LEU A 82 2.95 4.68 2.36
N LYS A 83 2.91 5.17 3.60
CA LYS A 83 1.89 4.80 4.58
C LYS A 83 0.51 5.24 4.12
N GLU A 84 0.33 6.52 3.82
CA GLU A 84 -0.95 7.08 3.37
C GLU A 84 -1.44 6.40 2.09
N THR A 85 -0.54 6.22 1.12
CA THR A 85 -0.90 5.55 -0.15
C THR A 85 -1.27 4.08 0.08
N TRP A 86 -0.55 3.39 0.97
CA TRP A 86 -0.82 1.99 1.28
C TRP A 86 -2.14 1.82 2.01
N GLU A 87 -2.45 2.66 3.00
CA GLU A 87 -3.73 2.65 3.72
C GLU A 87 -4.90 2.87 2.75
N PHE A 88 -4.80 3.86 1.87
CA PHE A 88 -5.80 4.09 0.82
C PHE A 88 -5.93 2.88 -0.12
N TYR A 89 -4.80 2.32 -0.57
CA TYR A 89 -4.80 1.14 -1.42
C TYR A 89 -5.46 -0.08 -0.75
N GLN A 90 -5.18 -0.34 0.53
CA GLN A 90 -5.77 -1.46 1.28
C GLN A 90 -7.28 -1.26 1.51
N LEU A 91 -7.71 -0.04 1.81
CA LEU A 91 -9.12 0.30 1.92
C LEU A 91 -9.88 -0.03 0.62
N LEU A 92 -9.30 0.36 -0.52
CA LEU A 92 -9.88 0.07 -1.83
C LEU A 92 -9.90 -1.43 -2.15
N LEU A 93 -8.84 -2.16 -1.83
CA LEU A 93 -8.82 -3.62 -1.98
C LEU A 93 -9.96 -4.28 -1.18
N GLY A 94 -10.26 -3.79 0.03
CA GLY A 94 -11.39 -4.25 0.84
C GLY A 94 -12.73 -4.05 0.13
N TYR A 95 -13.02 -2.82 -0.31
CA TYR A 95 -14.25 -2.53 -1.09
C TYR A 95 -14.37 -3.40 -2.35
N PHE A 96 -13.24 -3.65 -3.03
CA PHE A 96 -13.23 -4.50 -4.22
C PHE A 96 -13.23 -6.01 -3.92
N LYS A 97 -13.13 -6.44 -2.68
CA LYS A 97 -13.28 -7.84 -2.27
C LYS A 97 -14.72 -8.13 -1.86
N ASP A 98 -15.33 -7.27 -1.05
CA ASP A 98 -16.66 -7.49 -0.45
C ASP A 98 -17.83 -7.26 -1.41
N ARG A 99 -17.58 -7.27 -2.73
CA ARG A 99 -18.56 -6.97 -3.80
C ARG A 99 -19.29 -5.62 -3.67
N ASN A 100 -18.87 -4.74 -2.77
CA ASN A 100 -19.48 -3.43 -2.57
C ASN A 100 -18.83 -2.34 -3.44
N ALA A 101 -18.59 -2.66 -4.71
CA ALA A 101 -18.01 -1.70 -5.66
C ALA A 101 -18.99 -0.55 -5.93
N ASP A 102 -20.30 -0.83 -5.94
CA ASP A 102 -21.34 0.17 -6.19
C ASP A 102 -21.38 1.23 -5.08
N TYR A 103 -21.33 0.84 -3.80
CA TYR A 103 -21.23 1.78 -2.68
C TYR A 103 -19.97 2.65 -2.74
N PHE A 104 -18.84 2.10 -3.17
CA PHE A 104 -17.63 2.90 -3.38
C PHE A 104 -17.84 3.98 -4.45
N PHE A 105 -18.50 3.65 -5.57
CA PHE A 105 -18.84 4.64 -6.60
C PHE A 105 -19.87 5.65 -6.12
N ASP A 106 -20.84 5.23 -5.32
CA ASP A 106 -21.84 6.11 -4.73
C ASP A 106 -21.20 7.08 -3.75
N LEU A 107 -20.28 6.62 -2.89
CA LEU A 107 -19.49 7.48 -2.00
C LEU A 107 -18.64 8.51 -2.77
N ILE A 108 -18.07 8.11 -3.92
CA ILE A 108 -17.34 9.01 -4.83
C ILE A 108 -18.28 10.03 -5.52
N ARG A 109 -19.52 9.64 -5.82
CA ARG A 109 -20.52 10.56 -6.39
C ARG A 109 -20.99 11.54 -5.33
N GLU A 110 -21.25 11.08 -4.11
CA GLU A 110 -21.64 11.90 -2.97
C GLU A 110 -20.54 12.88 -2.55
N SER A 111 -19.27 12.46 -2.53
CA SER A 111 -18.14 13.34 -2.21
C SER A 111 -17.89 14.42 -3.26
N ARG A 112 -18.19 14.15 -4.54
CA ARG A 112 -18.19 15.17 -5.59
C ARG A 112 -19.42 16.08 -5.58
N SER A 113 -20.55 15.58 -5.08
CA SER A 113 -21.79 16.36 -4.94
C SER A 113 -21.74 17.33 -3.75
N SER A 114 -20.81 17.10 -2.82
CA SER A 114 -20.57 17.92 -1.63
C SER A 114 -19.42 18.93 -1.78
N GLU A 115 -18.88 19.11 -3.00
CA GLU A 115 -18.14 20.33 -3.39
C GLU A 115 -19.12 21.51 -3.44
N PHE A 116 -19.53 22.01 -2.28
CA PHE A 116 -19.86 23.42 -2.13
C PHE A 116 -18.57 24.21 -2.36
N LEU A 117 -18.32 24.60 -3.61
CA LEU A 117 -17.39 25.68 -3.91
C LEU A 117 -17.88 26.92 -3.13
N PRO A 118 -17.11 27.48 -2.18
CA PRO A 118 -17.37 28.85 -1.79
C PRO A 118 -17.06 29.70 -3.02
N GLN A 119 -18.10 30.28 -3.60
CA GLN A 119 -17.89 31.41 -4.49
C GLN A 119 -17.27 32.53 -3.65
N ASN A 120 -16.04 32.90 -3.99
CA ASN A 120 -15.50 34.26 -3.93
C ASN A 120 -14.20 34.31 -4.74
#